data_AF-A0A9P2ZY94-F1
#
_entry.id   AF-A0A9P2ZY94-F1
#
_cell.length_a   1.000
_cell.length_b   1.000
_cell.length_c   1.000
_cell.angle_alpha   90.00
_cell.angle_beta   90.00
_cell.angle_gamma   90.00
#
_symmetry.space_group_name_H-M   'P 1'
#
loop_
_entity.id
_entity.type
_entity.pdbx_description
1 polymer ?
#
loop_
_entity_poly.entity_id
_entity_poly.type
_entity_poly.pdbx_seq_one_letter_code
_entity_poly.pdbx_strand_id
1 'polypeptide(L)'
;MATTLWEGENGGEEAIRIWAGRQTPRWKVGELLMSSLLSSLPSSLPSSSLSLRPSGKKDEAGSVYDSLSVLTPQAIVSIAHIWSRLLSIKKILRTMPKPYVPTKQIDLSKKVADHIVTEYSRTAVIAHISQATKGTQEGWGRPGTKWDNVHFRTHILNTLPVIRSALAPQSKAPPLSMQALYDAADSIGDNGALRLFVNTYANFIERARFARREPTESDATAVDKVVDVILLTLEIKRRREAPKRDGHGHG
;
A
#
# COMPACT_ATOMS: atom_id res chain seq x y z
N MET A 1 5.48 1.63 66.06
CA MET A 1 6.31 2.66 65.41
C MET A 1 5.61 3.07 64.12
N ALA A 2 5.25 4.36 64.10
CA ALA A 2 4.72 5.21 63.04
C ALA A 2 4.25 4.63 61.69
N THR A 3 2.94 4.76 61.51
CA THR A 3 2.11 5.01 60.31
C THR A 3 2.61 6.14 59.39
N THR A 4 2.41 5.99 58.06
CA THR A 4 1.61 6.88 57.16
C THR A 4 1.46 6.16 55.79
N LEU A 5 0.27 5.75 55.36
CA LEU A 5 -0.83 6.53 54.76
C LEU A 5 -0.44 7.18 53.42
N TRP A 6 -0.61 6.43 52.33
CA TRP A 6 -0.72 6.98 50.97
C TRP A 6 -2.16 6.79 50.52
N GLU A 7 -2.92 7.84 50.73
CA GLU A 7 -4.30 8.02 50.31
C GLU A 7 -4.29 9.19 49.32
N GLY A 8 -4.74 8.93 48.08
CA GLY A 8 -4.96 9.97 47.08
C GLY A 8 -4.30 9.70 45.73
N GLU A 9 -5.09 9.23 44.76
CA GLU A 9 -5.22 9.90 43.45
C GLU A 9 -6.25 9.16 42.56
N ASN A 10 -7.54 9.35 42.88
CA ASN A 10 -8.66 9.13 41.95
C ASN A 10 -8.80 10.30 40.93
N GLY A 11 -7.72 11.04 40.64
CA GLY A 11 -7.74 12.24 39.79
C GLY A 11 -7.43 11.99 38.30
N GLY A 12 -7.05 10.77 37.91
CA GLY A 12 -6.57 10.47 36.56
C GLY A 12 -7.65 10.23 35.50
N GLU A 13 -8.86 9.79 35.89
CA GLU A 13 -9.88 9.36 34.92
C GLU A 13 -10.76 10.50 34.39
N GLU A 14 -10.90 11.62 35.12
CA GLU A 14 -11.63 12.79 34.61
C GLU A 14 -10.82 13.63 33.62
N ALA A 15 -9.48 13.67 33.74
CA ALA A 15 -8.63 14.42 32.82
C ALA A 15 -8.65 13.85 31.39
N ILE A 16 -8.89 12.53 31.25
CA ILE A 16 -8.97 11.87 29.94
C ILE A 16 -10.32 12.14 29.24
N ARG A 17 -11.40 12.37 30.01
CA ARG A 17 -12.71 12.71 29.42
C ARG A 17 -12.80 14.15 28.91
N ILE A 18 -12.05 15.10 29.48
CA ILE A 18 -12.12 16.51 29.05
C ILE A 18 -11.35 16.75 27.74
N TRP A 19 -10.31 15.95 27.44
CA TRP A 19 -9.52 16.14 26.20
C TRP A 19 -10.18 15.52 24.94
N ALA A 20 -11.08 14.56 25.10
CA ALA A 20 -11.77 13.91 23.97
C ALA A 20 -12.99 14.69 23.42
N GLY A 21 -13.43 15.77 24.10
CA GLY A 21 -14.73 16.41 23.82
C GLY A 21 -14.73 17.57 22.81
N ARG A 22 -13.59 18.00 22.24
CA ARG A 22 -13.55 19.25 21.44
C ARG A 22 -12.67 19.24 20.19
N GLN A 23 -12.48 18.09 19.55
CA GLN A 23 -12.04 18.07 18.16
C GLN A 23 -13.17 17.58 17.27
N THR A 24 -14.11 18.48 16.94
CA THR A 24 -14.90 18.28 15.75
C THR A 24 -13.95 18.35 14.55
N PRO A 25 -13.89 17.33 13.69
CA PRO A 25 -13.02 17.33 12.54
C PRO A 25 -13.40 18.46 11.57
N ARG A 26 -12.57 19.52 11.56
CA ARG A 26 -12.74 20.70 10.69
C ARG A 26 -12.54 20.39 9.19
N TRP A 27 -12.27 19.12 8.83
CA TRP A 27 -12.15 18.67 7.44
C TRP A 27 -13.48 18.50 6.71
N LYS A 28 -14.64 18.52 7.40
CA LYS A 28 -15.96 18.51 6.73
C LYS A 28 -16.25 19.72 5.85
N VAL A 29 -15.55 20.84 6.03
CA VAL A 29 -15.72 22.02 5.15
C VAL A 29 -15.06 21.82 3.78
N GLY A 30 -14.02 20.97 3.69
CA GLY A 30 -13.38 20.63 2.42
C GLY A 30 -14.20 19.64 1.57
N GLU A 31 -14.95 18.75 2.22
CA GLU A 31 -15.85 17.80 1.54
C GLU A 31 -17.01 18.52 0.83
N LEU A 32 -17.61 19.53 1.47
CA LEU A 32 -18.73 20.27 0.86
C LEU A 32 -18.32 21.08 -0.38
N LEU A 33 -17.07 21.56 -0.45
CA LEU A 33 -16.57 22.27 -1.64
C LEU A 33 -16.19 21.33 -2.79
N MET A 34 -15.80 20.08 -2.51
CA MET A 34 -15.50 19.10 -3.57
C MET A 34 -16.76 18.46 -4.14
N SER A 35 -17.82 18.28 -3.33
CA SER A 35 -19.11 17.76 -3.80
C SER A 35 -19.79 18.68 -4.81
N SER A 36 -19.70 20.01 -4.63
CA SER A 36 -20.27 20.97 -5.58
C SER A 36 -19.48 21.11 -6.90
N LEU A 37 -18.19 20.75 -6.92
CA LEU A 37 -17.39 20.73 -8.14
C LEU A 37 -17.61 19.46 -8.97
N LEU A 38 -17.94 18.33 -8.33
CA LEU A 38 -18.25 17.07 -9.02
C LEU A 38 -19.66 17.04 -9.62
N SER A 39 -20.62 17.81 -9.08
CA SER A 39 -21.98 17.89 -9.62
C SER A 39 -22.14 18.75 -10.89
N SER A 40 -21.09 19.49 -11.30
CA SER A 40 -21.10 20.32 -12.51
C SER A 40 -20.38 19.71 -13.71
N LEU A 41 -19.94 18.45 -13.61
CA LEU A 41 -19.43 17.72 -14.77
C LEU A 41 -20.61 17.27 -15.65
N PRO A 42 -20.70 17.72 -16.92
CA PRO A 42 -21.74 17.28 -17.83
C PRO A 42 -21.65 15.77 -18.03
N SER A 43 -22.73 15.06 -17.68
CA SER A 43 -22.89 13.60 -17.77
C SER A 43 -23.02 13.06 -19.21
N SER A 44 -22.85 13.91 -20.22
CA SER A 44 -22.85 13.52 -21.62
C SER A 44 -21.45 13.10 -22.06
N LEU A 45 -21.05 11.87 -21.74
CA LEU A 45 -20.04 11.19 -22.52
C LEU A 45 -20.63 10.97 -23.93
N PRO A 46 -20.04 11.55 -24.99
CA PRO A 46 -20.46 11.19 -26.34
C PRO A 46 -20.12 9.71 -26.55
N SER A 47 -21.14 8.90 -26.80
CA SER A 47 -20.99 7.55 -27.34
C SER A 47 -20.27 7.63 -28.69
N SER A 48 -18.95 7.55 -28.66
CA SER A 48 -18.12 7.46 -29.86
C SER A 48 -18.30 6.06 -30.46
N SER A 49 -19.31 5.94 -31.33
CA SER A 49 -19.41 4.85 -32.30
C SER A 49 -18.16 4.88 -33.17
N LEU A 50 -17.32 3.85 -32.98
CA LEU A 50 -16.06 3.67 -33.69
C LEU A 50 -16.35 3.28 -35.14
N SER A 51 -16.66 4.29 -35.96
CA SER A 51 -16.81 4.15 -37.42
C SER A 51 -15.41 4.14 -38.04
N LEU A 52 -14.89 2.93 -38.26
CA LEU A 52 -13.68 2.67 -39.04
C LEU A 52 -13.95 3.03 -40.51
N ARG A 53 -13.61 4.27 -40.89
CA ARG A 53 -13.56 4.71 -42.30
C ARG A 53 -12.10 4.71 -42.75
N PRO A 54 -11.73 3.94 -43.79
CA PRO A 54 -10.36 3.96 -44.28
C PRO A 54 -10.17 5.08 -45.30
N SER A 55 -8.91 5.44 -45.49
CA SER A 55 -8.36 6.11 -46.67
C SER A 55 -8.32 7.64 -46.63
N GLY A 56 -7.10 8.14 -46.43
CA GLY A 56 -6.74 9.53 -46.62
C GLY A 56 -5.35 9.80 -46.05
N LYS A 57 -4.28 9.48 -46.80
CA LYS A 57 -2.92 9.93 -46.51
C LYS A 57 -2.88 11.47 -46.58
N LYS A 58 -3.17 12.15 -45.48
CA LYS A 58 -2.84 13.57 -45.25
C LYS A 58 -2.59 13.78 -43.74
N ASP A 59 -1.36 14.21 -43.46
CA ASP A 59 -0.97 15.05 -42.34
C ASP A 59 -0.87 14.39 -40.94
N GLU A 60 0.17 13.54 -40.75
CA GLU A 60 0.62 13.04 -39.43
C GLU A 60 0.86 14.16 -38.39
N ALA A 61 1.08 15.40 -38.83
CA ALA A 61 1.27 16.54 -37.94
C ALA A 61 -0.01 16.95 -37.19
N GLY A 62 -1.22 16.70 -37.72
CA GLY A 62 -2.48 17.13 -37.09
C GLY A 62 -2.91 16.27 -35.90
N SER A 63 -2.63 14.97 -35.94
CA SER A 63 -3.10 14.00 -34.92
C SER A 63 -2.41 14.14 -33.56
N VAL A 64 -1.22 14.76 -33.51
CA VAL A 64 -0.48 14.99 -32.26
C VAL A 64 -1.13 16.13 -31.46
N TYR A 65 -1.66 17.16 -32.13
CA TYR A 65 -2.28 18.31 -31.46
C TYR A 65 -3.63 17.97 -30.81
N ASP A 66 -4.44 17.11 -31.44
CA ASP A 66 -5.72 16.67 -30.86
C ASP A 66 -5.51 15.83 -29.60
N SER A 67 -4.45 15.02 -29.57
CA SER A 67 -4.07 14.20 -28.40
C SER A 67 -3.53 15.04 -27.23
N LEU A 68 -2.80 16.12 -27.54
CA LEU A 68 -2.28 17.06 -26.54
C LEU A 68 -3.39 17.91 -25.90
N SER A 69 -4.46 18.22 -26.64
CA SER A 69 -5.56 19.08 -26.15
C SER A 69 -6.27 18.51 -24.92
N VAL A 70 -6.45 17.19 -24.85
CA VAL A 70 -7.16 16.51 -23.75
C VAL A 70 -6.28 16.28 -22.52
N LEU A 71 -4.95 16.17 -22.70
CA LEU A 71 -4.01 15.89 -21.60
C LEU A 71 -3.63 17.14 -20.80
N THR A 72 -3.70 18.33 -21.41
CA THR A 72 -3.37 19.59 -20.73
C THR A 72 -4.23 19.92 -19.50
N PRO A 73 -5.57 19.80 -19.49
CA PRO A 73 -6.37 20.17 -18.32
C PRO A 73 -6.12 19.26 -17.11
N GLN A 74 -5.89 17.96 -17.34
CA GLN A 74 -5.66 17.01 -16.25
C GLN A 74 -4.33 17.26 -15.53
N ALA A 75 -3.29 17.63 -16.28
CA ALA A 75 -2.00 18.03 -15.71
C ALA A 75 -2.15 19.29 -14.82
N ILE A 76 -2.89 20.29 -15.29
CA ILE A 76 -3.12 21.54 -14.54
C ILE A 76 -3.83 21.26 -13.20
N VAL A 77 -4.86 20.40 -13.19
CA VAL A 77 -5.59 20.03 -11.96
C VAL A 77 -4.66 19.33 -10.96
N SER A 78 -3.81 18.42 -11.42
CA SER A 78 -2.86 17.72 -10.55
C SER A 78 -1.84 18.68 -9.90
N ILE A 79 -1.30 19.62 -10.69
CA ILE A 79 -0.35 20.63 -10.23
C ILE A 79 -1.03 21.57 -9.21
N ALA A 80 -2.26 22.01 -9.49
CA ALA A 80 -3.03 22.86 -8.58
C ALA A 80 -3.30 22.16 -7.23
N HIS A 81 -3.57 20.85 -7.24
CA HIS A 81 -3.79 20.09 -6.02
C HIS A 81 -2.51 19.97 -5.16
N ILE A 82 -1.36 19.73 -5.79
CA ILE A 82 -0.05 19.72 -5.12
C ILE A 82 0.23 21.10 -4.51
N TRP A 83 0.02 22.18 -5.26
CA TRP A 83 0.21 23.55 -4.79
C TRP A 83 -0.71 23.90 -3.61
N SER A 84 -1.98 23.51 -3.67
CA SER A 84 -2.93 23.71 -2.57
C SER A 84 -2.46 23.02 -1.28
N ARG A 85 -1.97 21.77 -1.38
CA ARG A 85 -1.39 21.05 -0.22
C ARG A 85 -0.14 21.75 0.31
N LEU A 86 0.77 22.20 -0.55
CA LEU A 86 1.98 22.90 -0.14
C LEU A 86 1.68 24.23 0.57
N LEU A 87 0.71 24.99 0.05
CA LEU A 87 0.28 26.24 0.68
C LEU A 87 -0.42 26.00 2.02
N SER A 88 -1.24 24.95 2.12
CA SER A 88 -1.87 24.55 3.37
C SER A 88 -0.84 24.17 4.44
N ILE A 89 0.15 23.34 4.10
CA ILE A 89 1.25 22.96 5.00
C ILE A 89 2.03 24.21 5.43
N LYS A 90 2.39 25.10 4.49
CA LYS A 90 3.07 26.37 4.82
C LYS A 90 2.22 27.25 5.74
N LYS A 91 0.90 27.31 5.55
CA LYS A 91 -0.01 28.09 6.40
C LYS A 91 -0.05 27.50 7.81
N ILE A 92 -0.19 26.17 7.92
CA ILE A 92 -0.18 25.46 9.21
C ILE A 92 1.16 25.67 9.93
N LEU A 93 2.29 25.52 9.23
CA LEU A 93 3.62 25.75 9.78
C LEU A 93 3.85 27.20 10.23
N ARG A 94 3.22 28.18 9.58
CA ARG A 94 3.25 29.59 10.02
C ARG A 94 2.36 29.85 11.23
N THR A 95 1.25 29.13 11.37
CA THR A 95 0.35 29.25 12.53
C THR A 95 0.81 28.45 13.74
N MET A 96 1.66 27.44 13.54
CA MET A 96 2.36 26.82 14.65
C MET A 96 3.27 27.90 15.24
N PRO A 97 3.09 28.31 16.51
CA PRO A 97 4.08 29.14 17.17
C PRO A 97 5.39 28.39 17.03
N LYS A 98 6.39 29.01 16.38
CA LYS A 98 7.74 28.44 16.31
C LYS A 98 8.04 28.01 17.74
N PRO A 99 8.22 26.71 18.03
CA PRO A 99 8.45 26.30 19.40
C PRO A 99 9.70 27.07 19.78
N TYR A 100 9.52 28.10 20.61
CA TYR A 100 10.62 28.75 21.27
C TYR A 100 11.06 27.70 22.26
N VAL A 101 11.80 26.71 21.75
CA VAL A 101 12.63 25.86 22.56
C VAL A 101 13.76 26.81 22.91
N PRO A 102 13.78 27.35 24.13
CA PRO A 102 14.90 28.15 24.57
C PRO A 102 16.13 27.26 24.49
N THR A 103 16.84 27.36 23.37
CA THR A 103 18.04 26.56 23.07
C THR A 103 19.23 27.12 23.83
N LYS A 104 19.09 28.32 24.38
CA LYS A 104 20.10 28.98 25.19
C LYS A 104 19.71 28.96 26.66
N GLN A 105 20.58 28.39 27.50
CA GLN A 105 20.43 28.39 28.96
C GLN A 105 20.37 29.80 29.58
N ILE A 106 20.69 30.86 28.83
CA ILE A 106 20.63 32.25 29.31
C ILE A 106 19.20 32.81 29.37
N ASP A 107 18.25 32.24 28.62
CA ASP A 107 16.89 32.78 28.51
C ASP A 107 15.95 32.23 29.61
N LEU A 108 16.40 31.25 30.41
CA LEU A 108 15.65 30.66 31.52
C LEU A 108 16.52 30.44 32.75
N SER A 109 15.88 30.45 33.92
CA SER A 109 16.56 30.05 35.16
C SER A 109 16.98 28.58 35.07
N LYS A 110 18.19 28.25 35.58
CA LYS A 110 18.75 26.89 35.55
C LYS A 110 17.77 25.83 36.06
N LYS A 111 17.02 26.14 37.11
CA LYS A 111 16.01 25.24 37.69
C LYS A 111 14.91 24.85 36.70
N VAL A 112 14.44 25.79 35.87
CA VAL A 112 13.41 25.51 34.86
C VAL A 112 14.01 24.74 33.70
N ALA A 113 15.23 25.07 33.28
CA ALA A 113 15.94 24.33 32.24
C ALA A 113 16.15 22.86 32.63
N ASP A 114 16.63 22.60 33.84
CA ASP A 114 16.85 21.24 34.37
C ASP A 114 15.54 20.45 34.48
N HIS A 115 14.43 21.10 34.86
CA HIS A 115 13.12 20.48 34.92
C HIS A 115 12.61 20.08 33.52
N ILE A 116 12.73 20.97 32.52
CA ILE A 116 12.33 20.67 31.14
C ILE A 116 13.14 19.51 30.58
N VAL A 117 14.46 19.49 30.80
CA VAL A 117 15.34 18.41 30.35
C VAL A 117 14.94 17.08 30.99
N THR A 118 14.60 17.10 32.29
CA THR A 118 14.17 15.91 33.02
C THR A 118 12.84 15.37 32.48
N GLU A 119 11.82 16.22 32.32
CA GLU A 119 10.51 15.81 31.80
C GLU A 119 10.57 15.38 30.33
N TYR A 120 11.39 16.04 29.52
CA TYR A 120 11.61 15.64 28.13
C TYR A 120 12.27 14.27 28.04
N SER A 121 13.33 14.05 28.82
CA SER A 121 14.02 12.75 28.89
C SER A 121 13.09 11.65 29.37
N ARG A 122 12.27 11.93 30.40
CA ARG A 122 11.26 11.00 30.91
C ARG A 122 10.23 10.66 29.84
N THR A 123 9.70 11.67 29.15
CA THR A 123 8.70 11.49 28.08
C THR A 123 9.29 10.72 26.90
N ALA A 124 10.54 10.99 26.52
CA ALA A 124 11.24 10.26 25.46
C ALA A 124 11.42 8.79 25.81
N VAL A 125 11.80 8.47 27.05
CA VAL A 125 11.92 7.08 27.53
C VAL A 125 10.57 6.39 27.57
N ILE A 126 9.52 7.04 28.10
CA ILE A 126 8.16 6.48 28.12
C ILE A 126 7.68 6.25 26.69
N ALA A 127 7.88 7.20 25.78
CA ALA A 127 7.51 7.06 24.37
C ALA A 127 8.27 5.90 23.71
N HIS A 128 9.54 5.71 24.03
CA HIS A 128 10.33 4.59 23.51
C HIS A 128 9.88 3.24 24.09
N ILE A 129 9.57 3.17 25.38
CA ILE A 129 9.07 1.94 26.02
C ILE A 129 7.63 1.63 25.59
N SER A 130 6.82 2.65 25.33
CA SER A 130 5.43 2.52 24.90
C SER A 130 5.30 2.17 23.42
N GLN A 131 6.38 2.26 22.63
CA GLN A 131 6.40 1.62 21.32
C GLN A 131 6.08 0.14 21.50
N ALA A 132 4.98 -0.30 20.89
CA ALA A 132 4.47 -1.66 20.98
C ALA A 132 5.42 -2.64 20.25
N THR A 133 6.57 -2.91 20.85
CA THR A 133 7.60 -3.82 20.30
C THR A 133 7.23 -5.29 20.45
N LYS A 134 6.21 -5.60 21.27
CA LYS A 134 5.79 -6.97 21.57
C LYS A 134 4.35 -7.29 21.17
N GLY A 135 3.59 -6.31 20.66
CA GLY A 135 2.23 -6.56 20.20
C GLY A 135 2.27 -7.33 18.89
N THR A 136 2.04 -8.65 18.94
CA THR A 136 1.83 -9.46 17.74
C THR A 136 0.35 -9.39 17.37
N GLN A 137 0.01 -8.64 16.32
CA GLN A 137 -1.31 -8.71 15.72
C GLN A 137 -1.35 -9.92 14.78
N GLU A 138 -2.35 -10.79 14.92
CA GLU A 138 -2.54 -11.88 13.96
C GLU A 138 -2.66 -11.33 12.53
N GLY A 139 -2.02 -11.98 11.57
CA GLY A 139 -2.00 -11.55 10.17
C GLY A 139 -0.95 -10.50 9.82
N TRP A 140 -0.25 -9.92 10.79
CA TRP A 140 0.84 -8.96 10.57
C TRP A 140 2.20 -9.55 10.96
N GLY A 141 3.23 -9.20 10.20
CA GLY A 141 4.58 -9.57 10.55
C GLY A 141 5.10 -8.82 11.77
N ARG A 142 6.01 -9.48 12.48
CA ARG A 142 6.60 -8.97 13.71
C ARG A 142 7.64 -7.88 13.39
N PRO A 143 7.69 -6.77 14.15
CA PRO A 143 8.70 -5.75 13.94
C PRO A 143 10.12 -6.33 14.06
N GLY A 144 11.00 -5.92 13.14
CA GLY A 144 12.38 -6.42 13.07
C GLY A 144 12.57 -7.79 12.41
N THR A 145 11.53 -8.43 11.85
CA THR A 145 11.69 -9.61 10.99
C THR A 145 11.68 -9.22 9.51
N LYS A 146 11.92 -10.17 8.60
CA LYS A 146 11.73 -9.98 7.14
C LYS A 146 10.32 -9.44 6.80
N TRP A 147 9.36 -9.71 7.67
CA TRP A 147 7.95 -9.43 7.47
C TRP A 147 7.48 -8.16 8.19
N ASP A 148 8.39 -7.31 8.66
CA ASP A 148 8.03 -6.07 9.33
C ASP A 148 7.13 -5.18 8.45
N ASN A 149 6.03 -4.70 9.03
CA ASN A 149 4.98 -3.93 8.35
C ASN A 149 4.32 -4.63 7.13
N VAL A 150 4.42 -5.95 7.03
CA VAL A 150 3.76 -6.73 5.98
C VAL A 150 2.51 -7.40 6.52
N HIS A 151 1.37 -7.17 5.84
CA HIS A 151 0.13 -7.89 6.09
C HIS A 151 0.09 -9.19 5.25
N PHE A 152 0.09 -10.35 5.91
CA PHE A 152 0.29 -11.64 5.25
C PHE A 152 -0.78 -11.96 4.21
N ARG A 153 -2.06 -11.67 4.51
CA ARG A 153 -3.14 -11.90 3.54
C ARG A 153 -2.94 -11.08 2.27
N THR A 154 -2.62 -9.80 2.41
CA THR A 154 -2.39 -8.92 1.25
C THR A 154 -1.15 -9.37 0.48
N HIS A 155 -0.08 -9.75 1.17
CA HIS A 155 1.14 -10.28 0.55
C HIS A 155 0.86 -11.51 -0.31
N ILE A 156 0.17 -12.51 0.25
CA ILE A 156 -0.20 -13.75 -0.45
C ILE A 156 -1.10 -13.45 -1.67
N LEU A 157 -2.01 -12.49 -1.60
CA LEU A 157 -2.83 -12.11 -2.75
C LEU A 157 -2.05 -11.37 -3.83
N ASN A 158 -1.02 -10.61 -3.45
CA ASN A 158 -0.16 -9.88 -4.38
C ASN A 158 0.78 -10.79 -5.18
N THR A 159 1.00 -12.05 -4.78
CA THR A 159 1.79 -13.01 -5.58
C THR A 159 1.02 -13.55 -6.79
N LEU A 160 -0.31 -13.43 -6.80
CA LEU A 160 -1.17 -13.93 -7.86
C LEU A 160 -0.88 -13.31 -9.25
N PRO A 161 -0.78 -11.97 -9.41
CA PRO A 161 -0.40 -11.39 -10.70
C PRO A 161 0.98 -11.85 -11.20
N VAL A 162 1.92 -12.14 -10.30
CA VAL A 162 3.28 -12.60 -10.65
C VAL A 162 3.26 -14.01 -11.23
N ILE A 163 2.59 -14.95 -10.57
CA ILE A 163 2.44 -16.32 -11.10
C ILE A 163 1.64 -16.30 -12.40
N ARG A 164 0.60 -15.47 -12.46
CA ARG A 164 -0.24 -15.37 -13.65
C ARG A 164 0.51 -14.88 -14.87
N SER A 165 1.35 -13.85 -14.73
CA SER A 165 2.15 -13.35 -15.85
C SER A 165 3.19 -14.39 -16.31
N ALA A 166 3.69 -15.21 -15.41
CA ALA A 166 4.64 -16.29 -15.74
C ALA A 166 3.97 -17.50 -16.42
N LEU A 167 2.80 -17.93 -15.92
CA LEU A 167 2.15 -19.17 -16.33
C LEU A 167 1.12 -18.97 -17.45
N ALA A 168 0.33 -17.90 -17.38
CA ALA A 168 -0.81 -17.65 -18.26
C ALA A 168 -0.89 -16.17 -18.72
N PRO A 169 0.14 -15.62 -19.37
CA PRO A 169 0.18 -14.21 -19.76
C PRO A 169 -0.95 -13.82 -20.73
N GLN A 170 -1.44 -14.76 -21.53
CA GLN A 170 -2.47 -14.53 -22.56
C GLN A 170 -3.91 -14.78 -22.07
N SER A 171 -4.09 -15.21 -20.81
CA SER A 171 -5.42 -15.56 -20.30
C SER A 171 -6.28 -14.33 -20.00
N LYS A 172 -7.48 -14.28 -20.58
CA LYS A 172 -8.52 -13.25 -20.35
C LYS A 172 -9.38 -13.48 -19.09
N ALA A 173 -9.08 -14.50 -18.30
CA ALA A 173 -9.88 -14.84 -17.12
C ALA A 173 -9.86 -13.71 -16.07
N PRO A 174 -10.82 -13.64 -15.13
CA PRO A 174 -10.80 -12.63 -14.06
C PRO A 174 -9.47 -12.64 -13.30
N PRO A 175 -8.94 -11.48 -12.85
CA PRO A 175 -7.59 -11.37 -12.30
C PRO A 175 -7.37 -12.30 -11.11
N LEU A 176 -8.40 -12.53 -10.30
CA LEU A 176 -8.36 -13.37 -9.09
C LEU A 176 -8.88 -14.81 -9.32
N SER A 177 -9.07 -15.24 -10.57
CA SER A 177 -9.53 -16.61 -10.87
C SER A 177 -8.35 -17.59 -10.91
N MET A 178 -8.52 -18.75 -10.26
CA MET A 178 -7.51 -19.82 -10.24
C MET A 178 -7.62 -20.76 -11.45
N GLN A 179 -8.79 -20.79 -12.12
CA GLN A 179 -9.05 -21.68 -13.26
C GLN A 179 -8.00 -21.54 -14.37
N ALA A 180 -7.65 -20.29 -14.71
CA ALA A 180 -6.64 -20.01 -15.72
C ALA A 180 -5.25 -20.58 -15.38
N LEU A 181 -4.93 -20.71 -14.08
CA LEU A 181 -3.67 -21.29 -13.64
C LEU A 181 -3.69 -22.82 -13.78
N TYR A 182 -4.83 -23.46 -13.51
CA TYR A 182 -4.99 -24.91 -13.73
C TYR A 182 -4.92 -25.27 -15.22
N ASP A 183 -5.65 -24.53 -16.06
CA ASP A 183 -5.67 -24.77 -17.50
C ASP A 183 -4.26 -24.61 -18.10
N ALA A 184 -3.53 -23.57 -17.66
CA ALA A 184 -2.15 -23.35 -18.08
C ALA A 184 -1.18 -24.43 -17.56
N ALA A 185 -1.32 -24.87 -16.30
CA ALA A 185 -0.51 -25.94 -15.75
C ALA A 185 -0.71 -27.27 -16.50
N ASP A 186 -1.95 -27.57 -16.90
CA ASP A 186 -2.28 -28.78 -17.68
C ASP A 186 -1.68 -28.73 -19.10
N SER A 187 -1.65 -27.55 -19.72
CA SER A 187 -1.04 -27.37 -21.05
C SER A 187 0.48 -27.61 -21.09
N ILE A 188 1.18 -27.45 -19.96
CA ILE A 188 2.64 -27.48 -19.90
C ILE A 188 3.21 -28.91 -19.92
N GLY A 189 2.40 -29.95 -19.70
CA GLY A 189 2.82 -31.35 -19.90
C GLY A 189 3.97 -31.82 -18.98
N ASP A 190 3.92 -31.46 -17.69
CA ASP A 190 5.00 -31.66 -16.71
C ASP A 190 4.90 -32.94 -15.86
N ASN A 191 4.31 -34.02 -16.41
CA ASN A 191 3.98 -35.24 -15.65
C ASN A 191 3.15 -34.95 -14.37
N GLY A 192 2.42 -33.82 -14.33
CA GLY A 192 1.60 -33.41 -13.20
C GLY A 192 2.33 -32.76 -12.02
N ALA A 193 3.67 -32.65 -12.04
CA ALA A 193 4.43 -32.06 -10.94
C ALA A 193 4.06 -30.57 -10.73
N LEU A 194 4.01 -29.81 -11.82
CA LEU A 194 3.59 -28.40 -11.78
C LEU A 194 2.15 -28.23 -11.28
N ARG A 195 1.25 -29.14 -11.67
CA ARG A 195 -0.14 -29.15 -11.23
C ARG A 195 -0.26 -29.33 -9.71
N LEU A 196 0.58 -30.16 -9.10
CA LEU A 196 0.62 -30.33 -7.65
C LEU A 196 1.01 -29.03 -6.93
N PHE A 197 2.01 -28.31 -7.44
CA PHE A 197 2.41 -27.02 -6.87
C PHE A 197 1.33 -25.96 -7.06
N VAL A 198 0.68 -25.91 -8.22
CA VAL A 198 -0.43 -24.97 -8.49
C VAL A 198 -1.64 -25.28 -7.60
N ASN A 199 -1.99 -26.54 -7.38
CA ASN A 199 -3.03 -26.94 -6.43
C ASN A 199 -2.68 -26.51 -4.99
N THR A 200 -1.43 -26.72 -4.59
CA THR A 200 -0.95 -26.32 -3.25
C THR A 200 -1.01 -24.79 -3.09
N TYR A 201 -0.58 -24.05 -4.11
CA TYR A 201 -0.68 -22.59 -4.16
C TYR A 201 -2.13 -22.10 -4.11
N ALA A 202 -3.04 -22.75 -4.85
CA ALA A 202 -4.45 -22.42 -4.84
C ALA A 202 -5.08 -22.57 -3.46
N ASN A 203 -4.74 -23.63 -2.73
CA ASN A 203 -5.19 -23.80 -1.35
C ASN A 203 -4.74 -22.64 -0.43
N PHE A 204 -3.52 -22.11 -0.62
CA PHE A 204 -3.07 -20.94 0.13
C PHE A 204 -3.84 -19.68 -0.24
N ILE A 205 -4.14 -19.47 -1.52
CA ILE A 205 -4.95 -18.33 -1.99
C ILE A 205 -6.38 -18.41 -1.45
N GLU A 206 -7.01 -19.58 -1.52
CA GLU A 206 -8.37 -19.77 -0.99
C GLU A 206 -8.42 -19.57 0.52
N ARG A 207 -7.44 -20.10 1.26
CA ARG A 207 -7.29 -19.82 2.69
C ARG A 207 -7.11 -18.33 2.94
N ALA A 208 -6.26 -17.64 2.19
CA ALA A 208 -6.06 -16.20 2.35
C ALA A 208 -7.35 -15.40 2.08
N ARG A 209 -8.19 -15.82 1.13
CA ARG A 209 -9.43 -15.11 0.76
C ARG A 209 -10.59 -15.36 1.72
N PHE A 210 -10.78 -16.61 2.14
CA PHE A 210 -12.03 -17.04 2.76
C PHE A 210 -11.85 -17.57 4.18
N ALA A 211 -10.63 -17.86 4.64
CA ALA A 211 -10.45 -18.33 5.99
C ALA A 211 -10.75 -17.22 7.00
N ARG A 212 -11.49 -17.59 8.04
CA ARG A 212 -11.79 -16.72 9.18
C ARG A 212 -10.52 -16.37 9.99
N ARG A 213 -9.56 -17.29 10.02
CA ARG A 213 -8.27 -17.10 10.70
C ARG A 213 -7.29 -16.40 9.77
N GLU A 214 -6.55 -15.43 10.29
CA GLU A 214 -5.50 -14.76 9.53
C GLU A 214 -4.36 -15.71 9.17
N PRO A 215 -3.76 -15.59 7.97
CA PRO A 215 -2.57 -16.35 7.59
C PRO A 215 -1.41 -16.05 8.55
N THR A 216 -0.61 -17.08 8.82
CA THR A 216 0.57 -16.96 9.68
C THR A 216 1.83 -16.62 8.88
N GLU A 217 2.90 -16.22 9.57
CA GLU A 217 4.23 -16.02 8.96
C GLU A 217 4.73 -17.28 8.24
N SER A 218 4.41 -18.46 8.78
CA SER A 218 4.76 -19.74 8.17
C SER A 218 4.04 -19.97 6.85
N ASP A 219 2.76 -19.57 6.75
CA ASP A 219 1.99 -19.67 5.51
C ASP A 219 2.55 -18.72 4.45
N ALA A 220 2.86 -17.46 4.81
CA ALA A 220 3.47 -16.50 3.89
C ALA A 220 4.83 -16.98 3.36
N THR A 221 5.66 -17.55 4.24
CA THR A 221 6.96 -18.13 3.85
C THR A 221 6.79 -19.37 2.96
N ALA A 222 5.77 -20.20 3.21
CA ALA A 222 5.47 -21.35 2.37
C ALA A 222 5.02 -20.92 0.97
N VAL A 223 4.20 -19.86 0.87
CA VAL A 223 3.76 -19.29 -0.41
C VAL A 223 4.95 -18.77 -1.21
N ASP A 224 5.85 -17.97 -0.61
CA ASP A 224 7.07 -17.49 -1.29
C ASP A 224 7.85 -18.67 -1.90
N LYS A 225 8.06 -19.75 -1.14
CA LYS A 225 8.79 -20.94 -1.61
C LYS A 225 8.08 -21.65 -2.75
N VAL A 226 6.75 -21.80 -2.69
CA VAL A 226 5.97 -22.44 -3.76
C VAL A 226 6.01 -21.61 -5.03
N VAL A 227 5.90 -20.28 -4.90
CA VAL A 227 6.02 -19.34 -6.02
C VAL A 227 7.40 -19.49 -6.67
N ASP A 228 8.47 -19.48 -5.87
CA ASP A 228 9.84 -19.63 -6.37
C ASP A 228 10.04 -20.96 -7.11
N VAL A 229 9.53 -22.06 -6.58
CA VAL A 229 9.61 -23.38 -7.23
C VAL A 229 8.86 -23.40 -8.57
N ILE A 230 7.66 -22.81 -8.64
CA ILE A 230 6.90 -22.69 -9.89
C ILE A 230 7.70 -21.89 -10.92
N LEU A 231 8.21 -20.71 -10.54
CA LEU A 231 8.97 -19.84 -11.44
C LEU A 231 10.25 -20.49 -11.94
N LEU A 232 11.00 -21.16 -11.04
CA LEU A 232 12.22 -21.90 -11.41
C LEU A 232 11.91 -23.06 -12.36
N THR A 233 10.82 -23.78 -12.13
CA THR A 233 10.39 -24.89 -13.01
C THR A 233 10.09 -24.37 -14.42
N LEU A 234 9.36 -23.25 -14.52
CA LEU A 234 9.06 -22.62 -15.81
C LEU A 234 10.33 -22.12 -16.52
N GLU A 235 11.26 -21.54 -15.78
CA GLU A 235 12.52 -21.05 -16.34
C GLU A 235 13.42 -22.19 -16.84
N ILE A 236 13.52 -23.30 -16.09
CA ILE A 236 14.23 -24.51 -16.54
C ILE A 236 13.63 -25.05 -17.82
N LYS A 237 12.30 -25.09 -17.91
CA LYS A 237 11.61 -25.52 -19.15
C LYS A 237 11.90 -24.60 -20.32
N ARG A 238 11.77 -23.29 -20.12
CA ARG A 238 12.07 -22.29 -21.16
C ARG A 238 13.49 -22.45 -21.71
N ARG A 239 14.46 -22.72 -20.84
CA ARG A 239 15.87 -22.98 -21.25
C ARG A 239 16.05 -24.28 -22.02
N ARG A 240 15.28 -25.33 -21.72
CA ARG A 240 15.33 -26.61 -22.47
C ARG A 240 14.73 -26.50 -23.87
N GLU A 241 13.78 -25.60 -24.08
CA GLU A 241 13.12 -25.42 -25.38
C GLU A 241 13.89 -24.49 -26.33
N ALA A 242 14.70 -23.56 -25.81
CA ALA A 242 15.51 -22.62 -26.60
C ALA A 242 16.49 -23.26 -27.61
N PRO A 243 17.30 -24.29 -27.29
CA PRO A 243 18.33 -24.81 -28.19
C PRO A 243 17.80 -25.60 -29.41
N LYS A 244 16.50 -25.92 -29.47
CA LYS A 244 15.93 -26.68 -30.60
C LYS A 244 15.63 -25.83 -31.84
N ARG A 245 15.65 -24.49 -31.75
CA ARG A 245 15.29 -23.60 -32.88
C ARG A 245 16.45 -23.24 -33.80
N ASP A 246 17.70 -23.37 -33.35
CA ASP A 246 18.87 -22.90 -34.11
C ASP A 246 19.54 -24.02 -34.95
N GLY A 247 19.04 -25.26 -34.88
CA GLY A 247 19.63 -26.43 -35.55
C GLY A 247 18.96 -26.88 -36.86
N HIS A 248 18.01 -26.12 -37.40
CA HIS A 248 17.26 -26.47 -38.62
C HIS A 248 17.45 -25.41 -39.72
N GLY A 249 18.70 -25.22 -40.12
CA GLY A 249 19.07 -24.23 -41.12
C GLY A 249 20.42 -24.49 -41.78
N HIS A 250 20.70 -25.73 -42.19
CA HIS A 250 21.68 -26.03 -43.24
C HIS A 250 21.36 -27.40 -43.84
N GLY A 251 20.75 -27.39 -45.02
CA GLY A 251 20.42 -28.54 -45.87
C GLY A 251 19.82 -28.05 -47.16
#